data_AF-A0AAD1XW66-F1
#
_entry.id   AF-A0AAD1XW66-F1
#
_cell.length_a   1.000
_cell.length_b   1.000
_cell.length_c   1.000
_cell.angle_alpha   90.00
_cell.angle_beta   90.00
_cell.angle_gamma   90.00
#
_symmetry.space_group_name_H-M   'P 1'
#
loop_
_entity.id
_entity.type
_entity.pdbx_description
1 polymer ?
#
loop_
_entity_poly.entity_id
_entity_poly.type
_entity_poly.pdbx_seq_one_letter_code
_entity_poly.pdbx_strand_id
1 'polypeptide(L)'
;MDQGKGSIILDLERKLNPTRFSRRGRRDQYCKISLNYYWDLLKYVDDDYLSEWEVLKFKDLYANQLGNMICQTTTCFAIGYLATKILMAPNLISRTNGYLLRLPLMATITSWLCVQSPHWMRPNKEFHEIMCQPNPHGSYIRKVVRFHFPKLWEDVSANLHENGYNLKEMNEYDNQTEMPELSEGFDTTRI
;
A
#
# COMPACT_ATOMS: atom_id res chain seq x y z
N MET A 1 36.45 4.05 -12.81
CA MET A 1 35.34 4.58 -12.01
C MET A 1 34.65 5.60 -12.88
N ASP A 2 33.67 5.15 -13.67
CA ASP A 2 32.98 5.99 -14.63
C ASP A 2 32.17 7.07 -13.89
N GLN A 3 32.65 8.30 -13.98
CA GLN A 3 31.88 9.51 -13.71
C GLN A 3 30.84 9.67 -14.82
N GLY A 4 29.89 8.73 -14.87
CA GLY A 4 28.79 8.74 -15.81
C GLY A 4 27.90 9.96 -15.53
N LYS A 5 27.20 10.43 -16.57
CA LYS A 5 26.27 11.58 -16.58
C LYS A 5 25.34 11.67 -15.35
N GLY A 6 25.07 10.57 -14.65
CA GLY A 6 24.35 10.54 -13.39
C GLY A 6 25.03 11.27 -12.21
N SER A 7 26.36 11.38 -12.16
CA SER A 7 27.05 12.11 -11.08
C SER A 7 26.85 13.62 -11.18
N ILE A 8 26.85 14.15 -12.40
CA ILE A 8 26.60 15.58 -12.67
C ILE A 8 25.15 15.92 -12.36
N ILE A 9 24.21 15.04 -12.71
CA ILE A 9 22.78 15.21 -12.41
C ILE A 9 22.55 15.17 -10.89
N LEU A 10 23.20 14.25 -10.16
CA LEU A 10 23.12 14.18 -8.70
C LEU A 10 23.71 15.42 -8.02
N ASP A 11 24.83 15.93 -8.51
CA ASP A 11 25.44 17.16 -7.98
C ASP A 11 24.60 18.41 -8.31
N LEU A 12 23.98 18.45 -9.49
CA LEU A 12 23.02 19.48 -9.86
C LEU A 12 21.77 19.41 -8.99
N GLU A 13 21.17 18.23 -8.78
CA GLU A 13 20.03 18.03 -7.88
C GLU A 13 20.39 18.41 -6.44
N ARG A 14 21.58 18.06 -5.97
CA ARG A 14 22.07 18.42 -4.63
C ARG A 14 22.23 19.93 -4.45
N LYS A 15 22.70 20.64 -5.48
CA LYS A 15 22.87 22.10 -5.45
C LYS A 15 21.56 22.86 -5.63
N LEU A 16 20.68 22.37 -6.50
CA LEU A 16 19.39 22.98 -6.78
C LEU A 16 18.40 22.78 -5.64
N ASN A 17 18.49 21.67 -4.91
CA ASN A 17 17.54 21.38 -3.84
C ASN A 17 18.17 20.57 -2.67
N PRO A 18 19.02 21.20 -1.85
CA PRO A 18 19.83 20.50 -0.83
C PRO A 18 18.98 19.85 0.26
N THR A 19 17.82 20.42 0.58
CA THR A 19 16.83 19.87 1.54
C THR A 19 16.17 18.59 1.04
N ARG A 20 15.82 18.52 -0.26
CA ARG A 20 15.31 17.28 -0.88
C ARG A 20 16.38 16.20 -0.94
N PHE A 21 17.60 16.58 -1.31
CA PHE A 21 18.72 15.64 -1.44
C PHE A 21 19.12 15.02 -0.10
N SER A 22 19.12 15.80 0.99
CA SER A 22 19.40 15.27 2.34
C SER A 22 18.28 14.36 2.85
N ARG A 23 17.03 14.57 2.41
CA ARG A 23 15.86 13.75 2.75
C ARG A 23 15.71 12.48 1.90
N ARG A 24 16.39 12.37 0.76
CA ARG A 24 16.42 11.17 -0.11
C ARG A 24 16.95 9.91 0.57
N GLY A 25 17.53 10.05 1.78
CA GLY A 25 17.88 8.94 2.66
C GLY A 25 16.69 8.31 3.41
N ARG A 26 15.54 9.00 3.51
CA ARG A 26 14.26 8.40 3.91
C ARG A 26 13.63 7.81 2.67
N ARG A 27 13.50 6.48 2.60
CA ARG A 27 12.74 5.81 1.54
C ARG A 27 11.33 6.40 1.55
N ASP A 28 10.85 6.91 0.42
CA ASP A 28 9.46 7.35 0.25
C ASP A 28 8.55 6.27 0.82
N GLN A 29 7.65 6.66 1.71
CA GLN A 29 6.73 5.69 2.29
C GLN A 29 5.66 5.40 1.25
N TYR A 30 5.58 4.17 0.75
CA TYR A 30 4.50 3.79 -0.15
C TYR A 30 3.15 3.87 0.55
N CYS A 31 2.14 4.35 -0.17
CA CYS A 31 0.75 4.28 0.25
C CYS A 31 0.40 2.83 0.59
N LYS A 32 -0.31 2.63 1.69
CA LYS A 32 -0.70 1.31 2.16
C LYS A 32 -2.11 0.99 1.69
N ILE A 33 -2.33 -0.24 1.27
CA ILE A 33 -3.65 -0.76 0.94
C ILE A 33 -3.80 -2.16 1.55
N SER A 34 -4.99 -2.48 2.04
CA SER A 34 -5.32 -3.83 2.49
C SER A 34 -5.94 -4.62 1.34
N LEU A 35 -5.87 -5.95 1.41
CA LEU A 35 -6.44 -6.81 0.37
C LEU A 35 -7.96 -6.60 0.26
N ASN A 36 -8.66 -6.42 1.40
CA ASN A 36 -10.10 -6.16 1.40
C ASN A 36 -10.46 -4.83 0.75
N TYR A 37 -9.73 -3.75 1.09
CA TYR A 37 -9.97 -2.46 0.46
C TYR A 37 -9.74 -2.51 -1.04
N TYR A 38 -8.76 -3.27 -1.51
CA TYR A 38 -8.52 -3.45 -2.94
C TYR A 38 -9.71 -4.11 -3.64
N TRP A 39 -10.23 -5.23 -3.11
CA TRP A 39 -11.38 -5.92 -3.70
C TRP A 39 -12.67 -5.10 -3.65
N ASP A 40 -12.86 -4.30 -2.61
CA ASP A 40 -14.01 -3.39 -2.53
C ASP A 40 -13.83 -2.19 -3.47
N LEU A 41 -12.61 -1.67 -3.64
CA LEU A 41 -12.30 -0.58 -4.58
C LEU A 41 -12.65 -0.96 -6.02
N LEU A 42 -12.35 -2.19 -6.44
CA LEU A 42 -12.68 -2.69 -7.77
C LEU A 42 -14.19 -2.66 -8.10
N LYS A 43 -15.08 -2.58 -7.09
CA LYS A 43 -16.52 -2.47 -7.33
C LYS A 43 -16.97 -1.05 -7.69
N TYR A 44 -16.17 -0.05 -7.34
CA TYR A 44 -16.50 1.37 -7.50
C TYR A 44 -15.69 2.06 -8.58
N VAL A 45 -14.57 1.46 -9.00
CA VAL A 45 -13.75 1.95 -10.10
C VAL A 45 -14.36 1.47 -11.41
N ASP A 46 -14.60 2.42 -12.31
CA ASP A 46 -15.10 2.18 -13.66
C ASP A 46 -13.96 2.36 -14.68
N ASP A 47 -13.81 1.37 -15.55
CA ASP A 47 -12.70 1.28 -16.51
C ASP A 47 -12.76 2.39 -17.57
N ASP A 48 -13.96 2.91 -17.88
CA ASP A 48 -14.16 3.96 -18.89
C ASP A 48 -13.54 5.32 -18.49
N TYR A 49 -13.32 5.53 -17.18
CA TYR A 49 -12.71 6.75 -16.65
C TYR A 49 -11.21 6.62 -16.40
N LEU A 50 -10.63 5.44 -16.64
CA LEU A 50 -9.21 5.18 -16.46
C LEU A 50 -8.45 5.37 -17.77
N SER A 51 -7.29 6.02 -17.69
CA SER A 51 -6.35 6.03 -18.80
C SER A 51 -5.72 4.65 -19.02
N GLU A 52 -5.26 4.38 -20.24
CA GLU A 52 -4.62 3.09 -20.59
C GLU A 52 -3.46 2.73 -19.63
N TRP A 53 -2.70 3.74 -19.19
CA TRP A 53 -1.63 3.56 -18.23
C TRP A 53 -2.17 3.13 -16.85
N GLU A 54 -3.24 3.75 -16.37
CA GLU A 54 -3.85 3.40 -15.08
C GLU A 54 -4.42 1.98 -15.14
N VAL A 55 -5.04 1.60 -16.25
CA VAL A 55 -5.53 0.23 -16.47
C VAL A 55 -4.39 -0.79 -16.40
N LEU A 56 -3.26 -0.52 -17.04
CA LEU A 56 -2.08 -1.40 -16.96
C LEU A 56 -1.57 -1.52 -15.51
N LYS A 57 -1.50 -0.41 -14.78
CA LYS A 57 -1.07 -0.42 -13.38
C LYS A 57 -2.06 -1.10 -12.45
N PHE A 58 -3.36 -1.02 -12.72
CA PHE A 58 -4.37 -1.78 -12.01
C PHE A 58 -4.23 -3.29 -12.24
N LYS A 59 -3.85 -3.72 -13.45
CA LYS A 59 -3.54 -5.13 -13.75
C LYS A 59 -2.30 -5.61 -13.01
N ASP A 60 -1.24 -4.80 -12.94
CA ASP A 60 -0.04 -5.11 -12.15
C ASP A 60 -0.39 -5.21 -10.66
N LEU A 61 -1.18 -4.26 -10.16
CA LEU A 61 -1.69 -4.25 -8.79
C LEU A 61 -2.52 -5.51 -8.51
N TYR A 62 -3.39 -5.92 -9.42
CA TYR A 62 -4.17 -7.16 -9.33
C TYR A 62 -3.28 -8.39 -9.17
N ALA A 63 -2.27 -8.54 -10.03
CA ALA A 63 -1.33 -9.66 -9.98
C ALA A 63 -0.57 -9.70 -8.64
N ASN A 64 -0.12 -8.53 -8.16
CA ASN A 64 0.54 -8.41 -6.86
C ASN A 64 -0.39 -8.81 -5.71
N GLN A 65 -1.65 -8.34 -5.72
CA GLN A 65 -2.64 -8.67 -4.68
C GLN A 65 -3.02 -10.16 -4.67
N LEU A 66 -3.15 -10.79 -5.83
CA LEU A 66 -3.33 -12.24 -5.93
C LEU A 66 -2.15 -13.02 -5.34
N GLY A 67 -0.92 -12.62 -5.69
CA GLY A 67 0.29 -13.21 -5.12
C GLY A 67 0.33 -13.07 -3.60
N ASN A 68 -0.01 -11.89 -3.08
CA ASN A 68 -0.11 -11.64 -1.64
C ASN A 68 -1.16 -12.51 -0.96
N MET A 69 -2.31 -12.74 -1.60
CA MET A 69 -3.36 -13.62 -1.06
C MET A 69 -2.90 -15.07 -0.92
N ILE A 70 -2.20 -15.59 -1.93
CA ILE A 70 -1.64 -16.96 -1.90
C ILE A 70 -0.56 -17.10 -0.82
N CYS A 71 0.37 -16.14 -0.76
CA CYS A 71 1.41 -16.11 0.26
C CYS A 71 0.83 -15.99 1.67
N GLN A 72 -0.18 -15.14 1.86
CA GLN A 72 -0.86 -14.96 3.12
C GLN A 72 -1.60 -16.22 3.57
N THR A 73 -2.31 -16.89 2.67
CA THR A 73 -2.98 -18.16 2.98
C THR A 73 -1.97 -19.20 3.43
N THR A 74 -0.87 -19.35 2.69
CA THR A 74 0.21 -20.31 2.99
C THR A 74 0.86 -20.03 4.35
N THR A 75 1.13 -18.77 4.65
CA THR A 75 1.71 -18.36 5.95
C THR A 75 0.73 -18.55 7.10
N CYS A 76 -0.57 -18.28 6.92
CA CYS A 76 -1.60 -18.54 7.92
C CYS A 76 -1.74 -20.04 8.23
N PHE A 77 -1.62 -20.90 7.22
CA PHE A 77 -1.58 -22.35 7.41
C PHE A 77 -0.33 -22.79 8.20
N ALA A 78 0.85 -22.26 7.85
CA ALA A 78 2.09 -22.56 8.55
C ALA A 78 2.04 -22.11 10.03
N ILE A 79 1.56 -20.90 10.29
CA ILE A 79 1.40 -20.35 11.65
C ILE A 79 0.37 -21.16 12.44
N GLY A 80 -0.79 -21.48 11.84
CA GLY A 80 -1.81 -22.30 12.48
C GLY A 80 -1.27 -23.68 12.88
N TYR A 81 -0.51 -24.32 11.99
CA TYR A 81 0.15 -25.60 12.27
C TYR A 81 1.16 -25.48 13.43
N LEU A 82 2.01 -24.44 13.44
CA LEU A 82 2.96 -24.22 14.53
C LEU A 82 2.27 -23.92 15.86
N ALA A 83 1.23 -23.09 15.85
CA ALA A 83 0.44 -22.77 17.03
C ALA A 83 -0.19 -24.02 17.64
N THR A 84 -0.69 -24.95 16.81
CA THR A 84 -1.24 -26.22 17.32
C THR A 84 -0.20 -27.09 18.01
N LYS A 85 1.04 -27.10 17.53
CA LYS A 85 2.14 -27.85 18.17
C LYS A 85 2.51 -27.29 19.53
N ILE A 86 2.47 -25.97 19.69
CA ILE A 86 2.74 -25.29 20.95
C ILE A 86 1.60 -25.55 21.94
N LEU A 87 0.35 -25.33 21.52
CA LEU A 87 -0.83 -25.42 22.37
C LEU A 87 -1.13 -26.84 22.86
N MET A 88 -0.95 -27.86 22.02
CA MET A 88 -1.30 -29.24 22.39
C MET A 88 -0.17 -30.03 23.07
N ALA A 89 0.97 -29.38 23.38
CA ALA A 89 2.16 -29.96 24.02
C ALA A 89 2.74 -31.21 23.29
N PRO A 90 4.00 -31.61 23.57
CA PRO A 90 4.59 -32.82 22.98
C PRO A 90 3.92 -34.15 23.42
N ASN A 91 2.99 -34.13 24.38
CA ASN A 91 2.55 -35.31 25.14
C ASN A 91 1.43 -36.15 24.48
N LEU A 92 0.84 -35.72 23.36
CA LEU A 92 0.04 -36.61 22.51
C LEU A 92 0.98 -37.44 21.62
N ILE A 93 1.71 -38.37 22.26
CA ILE A 93 2.77 -39.22 21.68
C ILE A 93 2.21 -40.32 20.76
N SER A 94 0.89 -40.55 20.73
CA SER A 94 0.31 -41.57 19.87
C SER A 94 0.35 -41.15 18.39
N ARG A 95 1.36 -41.68 17.67
CA ARG A 95 1.78 -41.33 16.31
C ARG A 95 0.68 -41.42 15.25
N THR A 96 -0.40 -42.17 15.49
CA THR A 96 -1.45 -42.45 14.49
C THR A 96 -2.71 -41.62 14.67
N ASN A 97 -3.17 -41.35 15.90
CA ASN A 97 -4.43 -40.60 16.13
C ASN A 97 -4.23 -39.14 16.58
N GLY A 98 -3.01 -38.76 17.01
CA GLY A 98 -2.74 -37.40 17.48
C GLY A 98 -2.86 -36.32 16.39
N TYR A 99 -2.68 -36.68 15.11
CA TYR A 99 -2.84 -35.74 14.00
C TYR A 99 -4.30 -35.36 13.75
N LEU A 100 -5.23 -36.34 13.81
CA LEU A 100 -6.67 -36.11 13.67
C LEU A 100 -7.22 -35.16 14.73
N LEU A 101 -6.73 -35.25 15.96
CA LEU A 101 -7.12 -34.36 17.06
C LEU A 101 -6.58 -32.93 16.91
N ARG A 102 -5.49 -32.74 16.15
CA ARG A 102 -4.87 -31.42 15.89
C ARG A 102 -5.51 -30.67 14.74
N LEU A 103 -6.08 -31.39 13.76
CA LEU A 103 -6.73 -30.80 12.58
C LEU A 103 -7.84 -29.79 12.92
N PRO A 104 -8.79 -30.04 13.82
CA PRO A 104 -9.84 -29.05 14.12
C PRO A 104 -9.26 -27.79 14.75
N LEU A 105 -8.27 -27.91 15.63
CA LEU A 105 -7.61 -26.76 16.25
C LEU A 105 -6.75 -25.97 15.25
N MET A 106 -6.12 -26.67 14.30
CA MET A 106 -5.39 -26.03 13.21
C MET A 106 -6.35 -25.25 12.32
N ALA A 107 -7.46 -25.89 11.94
CA ALA A 107 -8.46 -25.30 11.07
C ALA A 107 -9.09 -24.04 11.69
N THR A 108 -9.39 -24.02 13.00
CA THR A 108 -9.94 -22.84 13.66
C THR A 108 -8.95 -21.68 13.71
N ILE A 109 -7.69 -21.94 14.09
CA ILE A 109 -6.65 -20.90 14.15
C ILE A 109 -6.34 -20.37 12.75
N THR A 110 -6.15 -21.25 11.77
CA THR A 110 -5.89 -20.86 10.38
C THR A 110 -7.06 -20.10 9.79
N SER A 111 -8.31 -20.56 10.00
CA SER A 111 -9.51 -19.85 9.52
C SER A 111 -9.61 -18.45 10.13
N TRP A 112 -9.40 -18.32 11.45
CA TRP A 112 -9.39 -17.01 12.11
C TRP A 112 -8.32 -16.08 11.53
N LEU A 113 -7.08 -16.58 11.36
CA LEU A 113 -6.00 -15.80 10.73
C LEU A 113 -6.32 -15.41 9.29
N CYS A 114 -6.91 -16.31 8.49
CA CYS A 114 -7.31 -16.03 7.11
C CYS A 114 -8.40 -14.95 7.03
N VAL A 115 -9.26 -14.80 8.03
CA VAL A 115 -10.28 -13.73 8.07
C VAL A 115 -9.66 -12.38 8.48
N GLN A 116 -8.69 -12.38 9.39
CA GLN A 116 -8.07 -11.15 9.91
C GLN A 116 -6.98 -10.59 8.99
N SER A 117 -6.15 -11.46 8.43
CA SER A 117 -4.97 -11.08 7.65
C SER A 117 -5.24 -10.21 6.41
N PRO A 118 -6.40 -10.29 5.70
CA PRO A 118 -6.72 -9.41 4.57
C PRO A 118 -6.97 -7.96 4.99
N HIS A 119 -7.30 -7.71 6.26
CA HIS A 119 -7.55 -6.36 6.78
C HIS A 119 -6.25 -5.59 7.06
N TRP A 120 -5.11 -6.28 7.15
CA TRP A 120 -3.83 -5.64 7.43
C TRP A 120 -3.38 -4.79 6.24
N MET A 121 -3.17 -3.50 6.48
CA MET A 121 -2.65 -2.55 5.51
C MET A 121 -1.18 -2.84 5.22
N ARG A 122 -0.82 -2.98 3.94
CA ARG A 122 0.56 -3.22 3.50
C ARG A 122 1.00 -2.14 2.52
N PRO A 123 2.26 -1.67 2.60
CA PRO A 123 2.79 -0.74 1.62
C PRO A 123 2.78 -1.39 0.23
N ASN A 124 2.23 -0.70 -0.76
CA ASN A 124 2.16 -1.19 -2.12
C ASN A 124 2.64 -0.12 -3.09
N LYS A 125 3.63 -0.47 -3.92
CA LYS A 125 4.29 0.45 -4.83
C LYS A 125 3.35 0.83 -5.98
N GLU A 126 2.66 -0.14 -6.57
CA GLU A 126 1.77 0.08 -7.70
C GLU A 126 0.60 0.99 -7.30
N PHE A 127 0.02 0.76 -6.11
CA PHE A 127 -1.02 1.61 -5.55
C PHE A 127 -0.54 3.05 -5.28
N HIS A 128 0.68 3.20 -4.76
CA HIS A 128 1.28 4.52 -4.55
C HIS A 128 1.47 5.26 -5.89
N GLU A 129 1.99 4.59 -6.92
CA GLU A 129 2.18 5.20 -8.25
C GLU A 129 0.86 5.69 -8.86
N ILE A 130 -0.24 4.95 -8.66
CA ILE A 130 -1.58 5.34 -9.11
C ILE A 130 -2.08 6.59 -8.36
N MET A 131 -1.87 6.66 -7.04
CA MET A 131 -2.34 7.78 -6.22
C MET A 131 -1.54 9.07 -6.42
N CYS A 132 -0.25 8.95 -6.74
CA CYS A 132 0.66 10.09 -6.92
C CYS A 132 0.54 10.78 -8.28
N GLN A 133 -0.31 10.29 -9.19
CA GLN A 133 -0.39 10.86 -10.53
C GLN A 133 -0.90 12.32 -10.51
N PRO A 134 -0.26 13.24 -11.27
CA PRO A 134 -0.72 14.61 -11.38
C PRO A 134 -2.04 14.70 -12.16
N ASN A 135 -2.84 15.72 -11.84
CA ASN A 135 -4.10 15.98 -12.55
C ASN A 135 -3.86 16.17 -14.06
N PRO A 136 -4.74 15.66 -14.94
CA PRO A 136 -6.06 15.06 -14.68
C PRO A 136 -6.02 13.56 -14.30
N HIS A 137 -4.91 12.88 -14.51
CA HIS A 137 -4.73 11.44 -14.25
C HIS A 137 -4.67 11.16 -12.73
N GLY A 138 -5.22 10.03 -12.28
CA GLY A 138 -5.37 9.67 -10.87
C GLY A 138 -6.43 10.44 -10.08
N SER A 139 -6.91 11.58 -10.59
CA SER A 139 -7.91 12.42 -9.90
C SER A 139 -9.24 11.70 -9.68
N TYR A 140 -9.65 10.88 -10.65
CA TYR A 140 -10.85 10.04 -10.55
C TYR A 140 -10.72 9.04 -9.40
N ILE A 141 -9.63 8.29 -9.36
CA ILE A 141 -9.39 7.24 -8.35
C ILE A 141 -9.30 7.87 -6.96
N ARG A 142 -8.62 9.01 -6.81
CA ARG A 142 -8.57 9.76 -5.54
C ARG A 142 -9.96 10.18 -5.08
N LYS A 143 -10.81 10.68 -5.98
CA LYS A 143 -12.21 11.01 -5.66
C LYS A 143 -12.99 9.77 -5.24
N VAL A 144 -12.90 8.68 -5.98
CA VAL A 144 -13.57 7.40 -5.63
C VAL A 144 -13.15 6.94 -4.23
N VAL A 145 -11.84 6.95 -3.94
CA VAL A 145 -11.33 6.57 -2.61
C VAL A 145 -11.80 7.53 -1.52
N ARG A 146 -11.78 8.85 -1.76
CA ARG A 146 -12.28 9.86 -0.82
C ARG A 146 -13.78 9.67 -0.51
N PHE A 147 -14.60 9.36 -1.52
CA PHE A 147 -16.05 9.19 -1.34
C PHE A 147 -16.42 7.85 -0.69
N HIS A 148 -15.84 6.74 -1.12
CA HIS A 148 -16.23 5.40 -0.66
C HIS A 148 -15.44 4.91 0.55
N PHE A 149 -14.20 5.37 0.73
CA PHE A 149 -13.29 4.91 1.78
C PHE A 149 -12.61 6.09 2.50
N PRO A 150 -13.36 6.92 3.25
CA PRO A 150 -12.83 8.15 3.85
C PRO A 150 -11.65 7.90 4.80
N LYS A 151 -11.69 6.79 5.56
CA LYS A 151 -10.59 6.41 6.46
C LYS A 151 -9.31 6.02 5.71
N LEU A 152 -9.45 5.28 4.60
CA LEU A 152 -8.29 4.96 3.76
C LEU A 152 -7.73 6.23 3.13
N TRP A 153 -8.60 7.14 2.71
CA TRP A 153 -8.21 8.42 2.14
C TRP A 153 -7.43 9.29 3.13
N GLU A 154 -7.83 9.34 4.40
CA GLU A 154 -7.10 10.05 5.46
C GLU A 154 -5.66 9.54 5.61
N ASP A 155 -5.46 8.22 5.65
CA ASP A 155 -4.12 7.62 5.74
C ASP A 155 -3.30 7.87 4.46
N VAL A 156 -3.93 7.80 3.29
CA VAL A 156 -3.28 8.03 1.99
C VAL A 156 -2.91 9.50 1.81
N SER A 157 -3.79 10.44 2.13
CA SER A 157 -3.53 11.88 2.00
C SER A 157 -2.39 12.31 2.91
N ALA A 158 -2.40 11.84 4.17
CA ALA A 158 -1.33 12.11 5.12
C ALA A 158 0.02 11.59 4.61
N ASN A 159 0.05 10.37 4.09
CA ASN A 159 1.26 9.78 3.52
C ASN A 159 1.76 10.53 2.27
N LEU A 160 0.86 10.96 1.38
CA LEU A 160 1.21 11.78 0.22
C LEU A 160 1.73 13.17 0.63
N HIS A 161 1.13 13.78 1.66
CA HIS A 161 1.58 15.05 2.22
C HIS A 161 2.98 14.94 2.83
N GLU A 162 3.24 13.89 3.61
CA GLU A 162 4.56 13.62 4.19
C GLU A 162 5.63 13.40 3.11
N ASN A 163 5.26 12.80 1.98
CA ASN A 163 6.14 12.60 0.83
C ASN A 163 6.31 13.88 -0.02
N GLY A 164 5.62 14.98 0.30
CA GLY A 164 5.74 16.27 -0.39
C GLY A 164 4.94 16.38 -1.69
N TYR A 165 3.92 15.53 -1.89
CA TYR A 165 2.96 15.71 -2.97
C TYR A 165 1.98 16.82 -2.61
N ASN A 166 1.69 17.70 -3.57
CA ASN A 166 0.69 18.76 -3.45
C ASN A 166 -0.46 18.47 -4.42
N LEU A 167 -1.52 17.83 -3.93
CA LEU A 167 -2.70 17.45 -4.71
C LEU A 167 -3.94 18.18 -4.19
N LYS A 168 -4.77 18.69 -5.11
CA LYS A 168 -5.97 19.47 -4.77
C LYS A 168 -6.95 18.70 -3.86
N GLU A 169 -7.00 17.38 -3.97
CA GLU A 169 -7.98 16.56 -3.24
C GLU A 169 -7.60 16.25 -1.78
N MET A 170 -6.40 16.66 -1.33
CA MET A 170 -5.84 16.34 -0.02
C MET A 170 -6.62 16.98 1.16
N ASN A 171 -6.81 16.20 2.22
CA ASN A 171 -7.57 16.63 3.39
C ASN A 171 -6.89 17.77 4.16
N GLU A 172 -5.56 17.85 4.09
CA GLU A 172 -4.75 18.88 4.75
C GLU A 172 -5.06 20.29 4.21
N TYR A 173 -5.60 20.38 3.00
CA TYR A 173 -5.99 21.63 2.36
C TYR A 173 -7.46 22.01 2.60
N ASP A 174 -8.33 21.07 3.00
CA ASP A 174 -9.74 21.37 3.30
C ASP A 174 -9.88 22.35 4.50
N ASN A 175 -8.92 22.36 5.42
CA ASN A 175 -8.92 23.21 6.62
C ASN A 175 -8.20 24.56 6.44
N GLN A 176 -7.62 24.82 5.26
CA GLN A 176 -6.82 26.03 5.01
C GLN A 176 -7.67 27.11 4.33
N THR A 177 -7.63 28.33 4.87
CA THR A 177 -8.38 29.49 4.32
C THR A 177 -7.84 29.97 2.98
N GLU A 178 -6.56 29.70 2.71
CA GLU A 178 -5.88 30.01 1.45
C GLU A 178 -5.48 28.69 0.78
N MET A 179 -5.95 28.47 -0.45
CA MET A 179 -5.51 27.33 -1.25
C MET A 179 -4.02 27.52 -1.58
N PRO A 180 -3.15 26.53 -1.31
CA PRO A 180 -1.78 26.58 -1.80
C PRO A 180 -1.78 26.68 -3.32
N GLU A 181 -0.83 27.42 -3.88
CA GLU A 181 -0.64 27.45 -5.33
C GLU A 181 -0.47 26.01 -5.82
N LEU A 182 -1.41 25.56 -6.66
CA LEU A 182 -1.38 24.23 -7.27
C LEU A 182 -0.22 24.22 -8.27
N SER A 183 1.00 24.01 -7.80
CA SER A 183 2.11 23.80 -8.68
C SER A 183 1.92 22.42 -9.34
N GLU A 184 1.84 22.40 -10.67
CA GLU A 184 1.98 21.15 -11.44
C GLU A 184 3.36 20.48 -11.23
N GLY A 185 4.26 21.17 -10.52
CA GLY A 185 5.51 20.63 -9.98
C GLY A 185 5.45 20.41 -8.46
N PHE A 186 6.36 19.58 -7.94
CA PHE A 186 6.54 19.38 -6.50
C PHE A 186 6.75 20.70 -5.79
N ASP A 187 5.84 21.04 -4.88
CA ASP A 187 5.90 22.29 -4.13
C ASP A 187 7.03 22.22 -3.10
N THR A 188 8.13 22.91 -3.39
CA THR A 188 9.29 22.99 -2.49
C THR A 188 9.14 24.11 -1.46
N THR A 189 8.02 24.84 -1.46
CA THR A 189 7.85 26.08 -0.67
C THR A 189 7.23 25.84 0.71
N ARG A 190 6.65 24.66 0.97
CA ARG A 190 6.27 24.22 2.34
C ARG A 190 7.36 23.39 3.00
N ILE A 191 8.56 23.96 3.14
CA ILE A 191 9.58 23.54 4.11
C ILE A 191 10.27 24.79 4.68
#